data_AF-A0A838RX87-F1
#
_entry.id   AF-A0A838RX87-F1
#
_cell.length_a   1.000
_cell.length_b   1.000
_cell.length_c   1.000
_cell.angle_alpha   90.00
_cell.angle_beta   90.00
_cell.angle_gamma   90.00
#
_symmetry.space_group_name_H-M   'P 1'
#
loop_
_entity.id
_entity.type
_entity.pdbx_description
1 polymer ?
#
loop_
_entity_poly.entity_id
_entity_poly.type
_entity_poly.pdbx_seq_one_letter_code
_entity_poly.pdbx_strand_id
1 'polypeptide(L)'
;MQPVSYLVTPPFSELAALMRQSAAEKSQPNWQEAFIDAVDGIAGLTAVDGAALISDQYELLAFGAKIGRRHGGGQVEQVIVTEPIVDGVATVVHPLELGGTRHLSAAQFVQDQPDCVALVASVDGRFTIFAWSPCEHMVHAHRVETLLM
;
A
#
# COMPACT_ATOMS: atom_id res chain seq x y z
N MET A 1 6.32 -6.40 -21.88
CA MET A 1 5.39 -6.70 -20.77
C MET A 1 4.42 -5.54 -20.65
N GLN A 2 3.12 -5.80 -20.56
CA GLN A 2 2.15 -4.78 -20.15
C GLN A 2 2.15 -4.73 -18.61
N PRO A 3 2.52 -3.60 -17.99
CA PRO A 3 2.66 -3.50 -16.53
C PRO A 3 1.31 -3.44 -15.80
N VAL A 4 0.23 -3.04 -16.49
CA VAL A 4 -1.12 -2.95 -15.92
C VAL A 4 -2.01 -3.98 -16.59
N SER A 5 -2.54 -4.92 -15.81
CA SER A 5 -3.41 -6.00 -16.31
C SER A 5 -4.86 -5.52 -16.47
N TYR A 6 -5.34 -4.69 -15.53
CA TYR A 6 -6.72 -4.19 -15.53
C TYR A 6 -6.74 -2.71 -15.18
N LEU A 7 -6.93 -1.86 -16.21
CA LEU A 7 -7.18 -0.43 -16.05
C LEU A 7 -8.65 -0.19 -15.74
N VAL A 8 -8.92 0.72 -14.81
CA VAL A 8 -10.29 1.13 -14.44
C VAL A 8 -10.56 2.48 -15.12
N THR A 9 -11.51 2.51 -16.07
CA THR A 9 -11.82 3.72 -16.84
C THR A 9 -13.33 3.86 -17.02
N PRO A 10 -13.96 4.94 -16.48
CA PRO A 10 -13.34 5.93 -15.58
C PRO A 10 -12.87 5.28 -14.27
N PRO A 11 -11.95 5.92 -13.50
CA PRO A 11 -11.54 5.42 -12.19
C PRO A 11 -12.73 5.14 -11.27
N PHE A 12 -12.62 4.10 -10.44
CA PHE A 12 -13.64 3.83 -9.43
C PHE A 12 -13.46 4.82 -8.26
N SER A 13 -14.46 5.67 -8.04
CA SER A 13 -14.36 6.86 -7.19
C SER A 13 -15.37 6.91 -6.04
N GLU A 14 -16.04 5.80 -5.71
CA GLU A 14 -17.05 5.79 -4.64
C GLU A 14 -16.45 6.10 -3.28
N LEU A 15 -15.33 5.44 -2.93
CA LEU A 15 -14.59 5.73 -1.70
C LEU A 15 -14.11 7.20 -1.69
N ALA A 16 -13.59 7.69 -2.81
CA ALA A 16 -13.19 9.08 -2.98
C ALA A 16 -14.34 10.07 -2.72
N ALA A 17 -15.55 9.76 -3.22
CA ALA A 17 -16.73 10.58 -3.01
C ALA A 17 -17.13 10.61 -1.53
N LEU A 18 -17.15 9.46 -0.84
CA LEU A 18 -17.46 9.36 0.58
C LEU A 18 -16.44 10.11 1.45
N MET A 19 -15.16 10.06 1.10
CA MET A 19 -14.10 10.72 1.86
C MET A 19 -14.14 12.26 1.75
N ARG A 20 -14.72 12.81 0.68
CA ARG A 20 -14.92 14.25 0.49
C ARG A 20 -16.13 14.83 1.23
N GLN A 21 -17.01 14.00 1.75
CA GLN A 21 -18.19 14.45 2.49
C GLN A 21 -17.80 15.15 3.81
N SER A 22 -18.66 16.05 4.26
CA SER A 22 -18.50 16.80 5.51
C SER A 22 -18.59 15.89 6.74
N ALA A 23 -18.08 16.34 7.88
CA ALA A 23 -18.16 15.58 9.14
C ALA A 23 -19.61 15.28 9.56
N ALA A 24 -20.55 16.17 9.24
CA ALA A 24 -21.97 15.98 9.53
C ALA A 24 -22.57 14.83 8.70
N GLU A 25 -22.19 14.72 7.42
CA GLU A 25 -22.59 13.62 6.55
C GLU A 25 -21.94 12.30 6.98
N LYS A 26 -20.65 12.32 7.33
CA LYS A 26 -19.92 11.13 7.83
C LYS A 26 -20.46 10.57 9.14
N SER A 27 -21.17 11.39 9.92
CA SER A 27 -21.79 10.96 11.19
C SER A 27 -23.13 10.25 10.99
N GLN A 28 -23.67 10.21 9.77
CA GLN A 28 -24.92 9.51 9.49
C GLN A 28 -24.70 8.00 9.42
N PRO A 29 -25.63 7.16 9.92
CA PRO A 29 -25.49 5.71 9.90
C PRO A 29 -25.30 5.11 8.49
N ASN A 30 -25.98 5.68 7.49
CA ASN A 30 -25.87 5.26 6.09
C ASN A 30 -24.47 5.50 5.49
N TRP A 31 -23.71 6.44 6.03
CA TRP A 31 -22.35 6.71 5.56
C TRP A 31 -21.43 5.54 5.87
N GLN A 32 -21.55 4.98 7.08
CA GLN A 32 -20.72 3.86 7.51
C GLN A 32 -20.98 2.62 6.66
N GLU A 33 -22.25 2.31 6.35
CA GLU A 33 -22.62 1.21 5.46
C GLU A 33 -22.04 1.43 4.05
N ALA A 34 -22.25 2.61 3.46
CA ALA A 34 -21.70 2.93 2.14
C ALA A 34 -20.16 2.90 2.11
N PHE A 35 -19.51 3.29 3.21
CA PHE A 35 -18.06 3.22 3.35
C PHE A 35 -17.56 1.77 3.37
N ILE A 36 -18.21 0.90 4.13
CA ILE A 36 -17.88 -0.53 4.17
C ILE A 36 -18.09 -1.15 2.80
N ASP A 37 -19.22 -0.88 2.13
CA ASP A 37 -19.52 -1.40 0.79
C ASP A 37 -18.46 -0.96 -0.24
N ALA A 38 -18.03 0.31 -0.20
CA ALA A 38 -17.00 0.82 -1.09
C ALA A 38 -15.62 0.18 -0.82
N VAL A 39 -15.29 -0.07 0.46
CA VAL A 39 -14.08 -0.78 0.87
C VAL A 39 -14.12 -2.23 0.40
N ASP A 40 -15.25 -2.93 0.59
CA ASP A 40 -15.44 -4.32 0.15
C ASP A 40 -15.34 -4.46 -1.36
N GLY A 41 -15.86 -3.48 -2.11
CA GLY A 41 -15.70 -3.41 -3.56
C GLY A 41 -14.23 -3.34 -4.00
N ILE A 42 -13.43 -2.49 -3.35
CA ILE A 42 -11.97 -2.40 -3.63
C ILE A 42 -11.26 -3.68 -3.17
N ALA A 43 -11.58 -4.18 -1.96
CA ALA A 43 -10.98 -5.37 -1.39
C ALA A 43 -11.18 -6.59 -2.29
N GLY A 44 -12.38 -6.77 -2.87
CA GLY A 44 -12.67 -7.82 -3.83
C GLY A 44 -11.74 -7.82 -5.05
N LEU A 45 -11.28 -6.64 -5.49
CA LEU A 45 -10.36 -6.50 -6.63
C LEU A 45 -8.89 -6.80 -6.24
N THR A 46 -8.55 -6.70 -4.95
CA THR A 46 -7.22 -7.08 -4.43
C THR A 46 -7.00 -8.59 -4.38
N ALA A 47 -8.06 -9.41 -4.55
CA ALA A 47 -7.95 -10.86 -4.65
C ALA A 47 -7.26 -11.33 -5.95
N VAL A 48 -7.15 -10.44 -6.95
CA VAL A 48 -6.42 -10.69 -8.19
C VAL A 48 -4.92 -10.57 -7.96
N ASP A 49 -4.14 -11.50 -8.53
CA ASP A 49 -2.67 -11.45 -8.44
C ASP A 49 -2.10 -10.15 -9.01
N GLY A 50 -1.19 -9.54 -8.25
CA GLY A 50 -0.63 -8.21 -8.52
C GLY A 50 -0.98 -7.19 -7.44
N ALA A 51 -0.92 -5.91 -7.80
CA ALA A 51 -1.21 -4.79 -6.92
C ALA A 51 -2.45 -4.00 -7.38
N ALA A 52 -3.18 -3.45 -6.40
CA ALA A 52 -4.14 -2.39 -6.63
C ALA A 52 -3.43 -1.03 -6.55
N LEU A 53 -3.70 -0.15 -7.51
CA LEU A 53 -3.18 1.22 -7.56
C LEU A 53 -4.30 2.19 -7.23
N ILE A 54 -4.13 2.93 -6.14
CA ILE A 54 -5.10 3.89 -5.62
C ILE A 54 -4.43 5.26 -5.59
N SER A 55 -5.12 6.32 -6.02
CA SER A 55 -4.63 7.70 -5.90
C SER A 55 -4.64 8.18 -4.45
N ASP A 56 -3.97 9.30 -4.19
CA ASP A 56 -4.03 10.01 -2.91
C ASP A 56 -5.41 10.66 -2.63
N GLN A 57 -6.34 10.60 -3.61
CA GLN A 57 -7.75 10.95 -3.42
C GLN A 57 -8.68 9.74 -3.28
N TYR A 58 -8.14 8.53 -3.03
CA TYR A 58 -8.91 7.29 -2.84
C TYR A 58 -9.64 6.77 -4.09
N GLU A 59 -9.14 7.08 -5.29
CA GLU A 59 -9.67 6.55 -6.55
C GLU A 59 -8.88 5.31 -6.97
N LEU A 60 -9.57 4.21 -7.27
CA LEU A 60 -8.92 3.01 -7.79
C LEU A 60 -8.66 3.19 -9.30
N LEU A 61 -7.38 3.23 -9.65
CA LEU A 61 -6.90 3.47 -11.02
C LEU A 61 -6.70 2.14 -11.78
N ALA A 62 -6.22 1.12 -11.09
CA ALA A 62 -5.92 -0.18 -11.66
C ALA A 62 -5.87 -1.28 -10.59
N PHE A 63 -6.01 -2.54 -11.01
CA PHE A 63 -5.76 -3.72 -10.18
C PHE A 63 -5.04 -4.82 -10.98
N GLY A 64 -4.50 -5.81 -10.27
CA GLY A 64 -3.63 -6.83 -10.88
C GLY A 64 -2.38 -6.25 -11.56
N ALA A 65 -1.93 -5.07 -11.12
CA ALA A 65 -0.76 -4.42 -11.68
C ALA A 65 0.51 -5.17 -11.28
N LYS A 66 1.43 -5.35 -12.24
CA LYS A 66 2.75 -5.92 -11.97
C LYS A 66 3.70 -4.79 -11.63
N ILE A 67 4.20 -4.82 -10.41
CA ILE A 67 5.25 -3.90 -9.96
C ILE A 67 6.58 -4.39 -10.53
N GLY A 68 7.12 -3.62 -11.48
CA GLY A 68 8.45 -3.83 -12.03
C GLY A 68 9.44 -2.79 -11.50
N ARG A 69 10.73 -3.07 -11.67
CA ARG A 69 11.79 -2.09 -11.44
C ARG A 69 11.77 -1.01 -12.52
N ARG A 70 12.01 0.25 -12.14
CA ARG A 70 12.21 1.35 -13.08
C ARG A 70 13.40 1.05 -14.01
N HIS A 71 13.25 1.38 -15.28
CA HIS A 71 14.33 1.20 -16.24
C HIS A 71 15.58 2.00 -15.83
N GLY A 72 16.74 1.33 -15.76
CA GLY A 72 17.99 1.93 -15.28
C GLY A 72 18.07 2.16 -13.76
N GLY A 73 17.04 1.81 -13.00
CA GLY A 73 17.04 1.87 -11.54
C GLY A 73 17.87 0.75 -10.90
N GLY A 74 18.48 1.04 -9.75
CA GLY A 74 19.12 0.04 -8.91
C GLY A 74 18.10 -0.91 -8.26
N GLN A 75 18.57 -2.10 -7.89
CA GLN A 75 17.78 -2.98 -7.03
C GLN A 75 17.70 -2.39 -5.62
N VAL A 76 16.58 -2.58 -4.94
CA VAL A 76 16.50 -2.35 -3.50
C VAL A 76 17.27 -3.44 -2.76
N GLU A 77 18.33 -3.04 -2.08
CA GLU A 77 19.21 -3.95 -1.32
C GLU A 77 19.05 -3.77 0.20
N GLN A 78 18.58 -2.60 0.63
CA GLN A 78 18.47 -2.24 2.05
C GLN A 78 17.16 -1.49 2.31
N VAL A 79 16.53 -1.83 3.42
CA VAL A 79 15.34 -1.16 3.96
C VAL A 79 15.52 -0.95 5.45
N ILE A 80 15.14 0.22 5.96
CA ILE A 80 15.07 0.46 7.41
C ILE A 80 13.71 -0.04 7.91
N VAL A 81 13.71 -0.76 9.03
CA VAL A 81 12.52 -1.40 9.58
C VAL A 81 12.29 -0.87 10.97
N THR A 82 11.05 -0.50 11.26
CA THR A 82 10.62 -0.16 12.61
C THR A 82 9.32 -0.87 12.95
N GLU A 83 9.19 -1.26 14.20
CA GLU A 83 7.92 -1.71 14.78
C GLU A 83 7.41 -0.62 15.75
N PRO A 84 6.11 -0.30 15.76
CA PRO A 84 5.53 0.73 16.61
C PRO A 84 5.34 0.21 18.04
N ILE A 85 6.44 -0.24 18.65
CA ILE A 85 6.51 -0.72 20.03
C ILE A 85 7.39 0.21 20.87
N VAL A 86 7.13 0.26 22.17
CA VAL A 86 7.97 1.01 23.12
C VAL A 86 9.39 0.45 23.06
N ASP A 87 10.37 1.35 22.97
CA ASP A 87 11.81 1.04 22.84
C ASP A 87 12.18 0.25 21.57
N GLY A 88 11.32 0.25 20.55
CA GLY A 88 11.61 -0.33 19.24
C GLY A 88 12.82 0.35 18.58
N VAL A 89 13.85 -0.45 18.26
CA VAL A 89 15.05 0.04 17.57
C VAL A 89 14.93 -0.21 16.08
N ALA A 90 15.23 0.81 15.28
CA ALA A 90 15.26 0.67 13.83
C ALA A 90 16.40 -0.26 13.39
N THR A 91 16.13 -1.16 12.46
CA THR A 91 17.13 -2.09 11.91
C THR A 91 17.20 -1.97 10.40
N VAL A 92 18.40 -2.15 9.82
CA VAL A 92 18.57 -2.19 8.37
C VAL A 92 18.70 -3.65 7.96
N VAL A 93 17.82 -4.09 7.06
CA VAL A 93 17.76 -5.47 6.58
C VAL A 93 17.68 -5.51 5.05
N HIS A 94 17.94 -6.68 4.46
CA HIS A 94 17.59 -6.90 3.07
C HIS A 94 16.07 -7.12 2.92
N PRO A 95 15.37 -6.56 1.92
CA PRO A 95 13.91 -6.65 1.82
C PRO A 95 13.32 -8.08 1.78
N LEU A 96 14.09 -9.07 1.34
CA LEU A 96 13.67 -10.50 1.41
C LEU A 96 13.58 -11.04 2.85
N GLU A 97 14.20 -10.38 3.82
CA GLU A 97 14.07 -10.72 5.24
C GLU A 97 12.73 -10.27 5.82
N LEU A 98 12.07 -9.27 5.20
CA LEU A 98 10.73 -8.83 5.59
C LEU A 98 9.62 -9.79 5.15
N GLY A 99 9.85 -10.53 4.06
CA GLY A 99 8.91 -11.51 3.54
C GLY A 99 9.16 -11.85 2.07
N GLY A 100 8.14 -12.39 1.41
CA GLY A 100 8.25 -12.89 0.03
C GLY A 100 8.35 -11.80 -1.06
N THR A 101 8.16 -12.22 -2.31
CA THR A 101 8.27 -11.37 -3.50
C THR A 101 7.38 -10.12 -3.49
N ARG A 102 6.26 -10.13 -2.75
CA ARG A 102 5.40 -8.94 -2.55
C ARG A 102 6.12 -7.83 -1.79
N HIS A 103 6.85 -8.16 -0.72
CA HIS A 103 7.62 -7.18 0.06
C HIS A 103 8.76 -6.61 -0.76
N LEU A 104 9.50 -7.45 -1.49
CA LEU A 104 10.55 -6.98 -2.40
C LEU A 104 9.99 -6.06 -3.49
N SER A 105 8.84 -6.41 -4.07
CA SER A 105 8.20 -5.58 -5.10
C SER A 105 7.74 -4.23 -4.53
N ALA A 106 7.09 -4.23 -3.36
CA ALA A 106 6.65 -3.01 -2.69
C ALA A 106 7.82 -2.10 -2.30
N ALA A 107 8.90 -2.66 -1.75
CA ALA A 107 10.10 -1.90 -1.42
C ALA A 107 10.76 -1.31 -2.69
N GLN A 108 10.85 -2.09 -3.76
CA GLN A 108 11.36 -1.60 -5.04
C GLN A 108 10.49 -0.48 -5.62
N PHE A 109 9.16 -0.60 -5.54
CA PHE A 109 8.23 0.42 -5.98
C PHE A 109 8.46 1.75 -5.27
N VAL A 110 8.57 1.73 -3.95
CA VAL A 110 8.80 2.94 -3.14
C VAL A 110 10.17 3.54 -3.41
N GLN A 111 11.21 2.74 -3.63
CA GLN A 111 12.51 3.26 -4.07
C GLN A 111 12.42 3.97 -5.43
N ASP A 112 11.65 3.40 -6.36
CA ASP A 112 11.49 3.93 -7.71
C ASP A 112 10.52 5.12 -7.77
N GLN A 113 9.58 5.20 -6.82
CA GLN A 113 8.55 6.23 -6.65
C GLN A 113 8.54 6.75 -5.19
N PRO A 114 9.49 7.62 -4.81
CA PRO A 114 9.66 8.06 -3.42
C PRO A 114 8.44 8.78 -2.80
N ASP A 115 7.59 9.37 -3.63
CA ASP A 115 6.38 10.08 -3.20
C ASP A 115 5.17 9.14 -3.00
N CYS A 116 5.35 7.83 -3.19
CA CYS A 116 4.30 6.83 -3.03
C CYS A 116 4.48 5.99 -1.76
N VAL A 117 3.37 5.42 -1.30
CA VAL A 117 3.34 4.43 -0.21
C VAL A 117 2.91 3.08 -0.79
N ALA A 118 3.49 2.00 -0.30
CA ALA A 118 3.03 0.64 -0.60
C ALA A 118 2.57 -0.08 0.68
N LEU A 119 1.40 -0.70 0.62
CA LEU A 119 0.79 -1.42 1.72
C LEU A 119 0.81 -2.92 1.40
N VAL A 120 1.38 -3.73 2.29
CA VAL A 120 1.50 -5.18 2.08
C VAL A 120 0.85 -5.90 3.25
N ALA A 121 -0.27 -6.58 2.98
CA ALA A 121 -0.84 -7.59 3.86
C ALA A 121 -0.22 -8.95 3.50
N SER A 122 0.51 -9.51 4.45
CA SER A 122 1.22 -10.78 4.29
C SER A 122 0.37 -11.96 4.74
N VAL A 123 0.60 -13.13 4.15
CA VAL A 123 -0.11 -14.38 4.49
C VAL A 123 0.20 -14.87 5.90
N ASP A 124 1.31 -14.42 6.49
CA ASP A 124 1.69 -14.68 7.88
C ASP A 124 1.01 -13.72 8.87
N GLY A 125 0.06 -12.90 8.41
CA GLY A 125 -0.72 -11.99 9.23
C GLY A 125 -0.08 -10.63 9.50
N ARG A 126 1.14 -10.39 8.99
CA ARG A 126 1.82 -9.09 9.16
C ARG A 126 1.34 -8.08 8.14
N PHE A 127 1.16 -6.85 8.59
CA PHE A 127 0.95 -5.71 7.71
C PHE A 127 2.19 -4.82 7.70
N THR A 128 2.71 -4.52 6.51
CA THR A 128 3.90 -3.68 6.35
C THR A 128 3.58 -2.47 5.47
N ILE A 129 3.88 -1.28 5.98
CA ILE A 129 3.78 -0.02 5.24
C ILE A 129 5.19 0.35 4.77
N PHE A 130 5.38 0.48 3.46
CA PHE A 130 6.62 0.96 2.88
C PHE A 130 6.45 2.41 2.43
N ALA A 131 7.37 3.28 2.83
CA ALA A 131 7.44 4.68 2.40
C ALA A 131 8.91 5.12 2.28
N TRP A 132 9.19 6.19 1.53
CA TRP A 132 10.54 6.75 1.47
C TRP A 132 10.84 7.56 2.75
N SER A 133 11.98 7.31 3.38
CA SER A 133 12.48 8.15 4.48
C SER A 133 13.41 9.23 3.93
N PRO A 134 13.03 10.53 3.97
CA PRO A 134 13.93 11.61 3.57
C PRO A 134 15.09 11.80 4.56
N CYS A 135 14.95 11.35 5.80
CA CYS A 135 16.02 11.43 6.80
C CYS A 135 17.11 10.39 6.50
N GLU A 136 16.71 9.14 6.31
CA GLU A 136 17.63 8.01 6.11
C GLU A 136 18.02 7.80 4.64
N HIS A 137 17.36 8.51 3.70
CA HIS A 137 17.54 8.36 2.26
C HIS A 137 17.40 6.91 1.78
N MET A 138 16.42 6.19 2.34
CA MET A 138 16.13 4.80 2.01
C MET A 138 14.65 4.48 2.23
N VAL A 139 14.24 3.32 1.74
CA VAL A 139 12.89 2.79 1.99
C VAL A 139 12.75 2.41 3.46
N HIS A 140 11.68 2.90 4.09
CA HIS A 140 11.27 2.60 5.46
C HIS A 140 10.07 1.66 5.45
N ALA A 141 10.24 0.49 6.05
CA ALA A 141 9.19 -0.48 6.34
C ALA A 141 8.70 -0.33 7.79
N HIS A 142 7.47 0.13 7.98
CA HIS A 142 6.77 0.09 9.26
C HIS A 142 6.01 -1.22 9.37
N ARG A 143 6.46 -2.12 10.25
CA ARG A 143 5.77 -3.39 10.53
C ARG A 143 4.72 -3.18 11.59
N VAL A 144 3.48 -3.51 11.25
CA VAL A 144 2.32 -3.47 12.15
C VAL A 144 1.96 -4.91 12.48
N GLU A 145 2.43 -5.41 13.62
CA GLU A 145 2.15 -6.78 14.08
C GLU A 145 0.83 -6.90 14.85
N THR A 146 0.25 -5.78 15.32
CA THR A 146 -1.00 -5.79 16.10
C THR A 146 -1.85 -4.53 15.85
N LEU A 147 -2.76 -4.62 14.88
CA LEU A 147 -3.96 -3.76 14.77
C LEU A 147 -5.23 -4.56 14.44
N LEU A 148 -5.14 -5.90 14.38
CA LEU A 148 -6.25 -6.81 14.08
C LEU A 148 -6.50 -7.73 15.28
N MET A 149 -6.83 -7.14 16.43
CA MET A 149 -7.51 -7.82 17.54
C MET A 149 -8.86 -7.17 17.79
#